data_AF-A0A4Q2UYA4-F1
#
_entry.id   AF-A0A4Q2UYA4-F1
#
_cell.length_a   1.000
_cell.length_b   1.000
_cell.length_c   1.000
_cell.angle_alpha   90.00
_cell.angle_beta   90.00
_cell.angle_gamma   90.00
#
_symmetry.space_group_name_H-M   'P 1'
#
loop_
_entity.id
_entity.type
_entity.pdbx_description
1 polymer ?
#
loop_
_entity_poly.entity_id
_entity_poly.type
_entity_poly.pdbx_seq_one_letter_code
_entity_poly.pdbx_strand_id
1 'polypeptide(L)'
;MPPLQTASKEKSADAFSRWVESLDPLTLVVYSDGSLSSEGAASYGFTIHQNNIPIFDGSGRLGPAEVFDAEATGALEGLKAALNLRELATQNIFICLDNLAAATCLRGTPSESSQNVFLEFQALTTSHGAIQVRWVPGHSNIPGNEQADKLAKAASSLPEPEGAQPTLAYLRRIARQKPKEAFQAWWSTSAPEQYKRLNLKATTGCPPELSLPRAALHHLLAARSLHGDFAAYHERFDHNDARL
;
A
#
# COMPACT_ATOMS: atom_id res chain seq x y z
N MET A 1 0.26 -15.13 18.61
CA MET A 1 -0.69 -15.52 17.55
C MET A 1 0.06 -16.20 16.42
N PRO A 2 -0.50 -17.25 15.79
CA PRO A 2 0.15 -17.89 14.65
C PRO A 2 0.27 -16.91 13.45
N PRO A 3 1.34 -17.01 12.65
CA PRO A 3 1.56 -16.16 11.49
C PRO A 3 0.42 -16.31 10.47
N LEU A 4 -0.01 -15.19 9.90
CA LEU A 4 -1.12 -15.12 8.94
C LEU A 4 -0.75 -15.68 7.55
N GLN A 5 0.54 -15.66 7.18
CA GLN A 5 1.05 -16.23 5.94
C GLN A 5 2.18 -17.21 6.25
N THR A 6 2.07 -18.45 5.74
CA THR A 6 3.00 -19.54 6.04
C THR A 6 3.47 -20.30 4.79
N ALA A 7 2.95 -19.95 3.60
CA ALA A 7 3.22 -20.65 2.33
C ALA A 7 3.23 -19.69 1.13
N SER A 8 3.54 -20.24 -0.07
CA SER A 8 3.43 -19.51 -1.35
C SER A 8 1.99 -19.13 -1.65
N LYS A 9 1.77 -18.16 -2.56
CA LYS A 9 0.43 -17.65 -2.88
C LYS A 9 -0.49 -18.74 -3.44
N GLU A 10 -0.01 -19.56 -4.37
CA GLU A 10 -0.80 -20.62 -5.00
C GLU A 10 -1.22 -21.68 -3.98
N LYS A 11 -0.27 -22.15 -3.15
CA LYS A 11 -0.58 -23.11 -2.08
C LYS A 11 -1.53 -22.52 -1.04
N SER A 12 -1.43 -21.23 -0.77
CA SER A 12 -2.32 -20.52 0.14
C SER A 12 -3.73 -20.39 -0.44
N ALA A 13 -3.87 -20.20 -1.75
CA ALA A 13 -5.17 -20.08 -2.42
C ALA A 13 -5.91 -21.42 -2.42
N ASP A 14 -5.24 -22.52 -2.78
CA ASP A 14 -5.82 -23.87 -2.72
C ASP A 14 -6.23 -24.25 -1.30
N ALA A 15 -5.38 -23.95 -0.31
CA ALA A 15 -5.69 -24.20 1.09
C ALA A 15 -6.86 -23.35 1.58
N PHE A 16 -6.97 -22.11 1.09
CA PHE A 16 -8.08 -21.23 1.40
C PHE A 16 -9.39 -21.74 0.80
N SER A 17 -9.43 -22.11 -0.48
CA SER A 17 -10.63 -22.64 -1.12
C SER A 17 -11.16 -23.90 -0.42
N ARG A 18 -10.27 -24.86 -0.11
CA ARG A 18 -10.64 -26.05 0.67
C ARG A 18 -11.16 -25.70 2.07
N TRP A 19 -10.58 -24.68 2.70
CA TRP A 19 -11.05 -24.21 3.99
C TRP A 19 -12.46 -23.62 3.90
N VAL A 20 -12.73 -22.77 2.90
CA VAL A 20 -14.07 -22.20 2.69
C VAL A 20 -15.10 -23.31 2.43
N GLU A 21 -14.77 -24.31 1.61
CA GLU A 21 -15.63 -25.48 1.35
C GLU A 21 -15.91 -26.32 2.61
N SER A 22 -15.03 -26.27 3.61
CA SER A 22 -15.18 -27.00 4.87
C SER A 22 -16.00 -26.26 5.94
N LEU A 23 -16.41 -25.02 5.66
CA LEU A 23 -17.17 -24.20 6.63
C LEU A 23 -18.59 -24.71 6.79
N ASP A 24 -19.16 -24.47 7.97
CA ASP A 24 -20.59 -24.68 8.21
C ASP A 24 -21.41 -23.81 7.23
N PRO A 25 -22.47 -24.34 6.59
CA PRO A 25 -23.26 -23.59 5.60
C PRO A 25 -23.87 -22.29 6.10
N LEU A 26 -24.08 -22.15 7.41
CA LEU A 26 -24.58 -20.92 8.02
C LEU A 26 -23.46 -19.89 8.25
N THR A 27 -22.19 -20.26 8.13
CA THR A 27 -21.06 -19.33 8.32
C THR A 27 -21.11 -18.19 7.32
N LEU A 28 -20.93 -16.96 7.82
CA LEU A 28 -20.75 -15.79 6.96
C LEU A 28 -19.28 -15.56 6.70
N VAL A 29 -18.92 -15.40 5.42
CA VAL A 29 -17.56 -15.04 4.99
C VAL A 29 -17.62 -13.69 4.32
N VAL A 30 -17.02 -12.69 4.96
CA VAL A 30 -16.88 -11.34 4.44
C VAL A 30 -15.53 -11.25 3.76
N TYR A 31 -15.51 -10.82 2.51
CA TYR A 31 -14.31 -10.44 1.79
C TYR A 31 -14.28 -8.92 1.69
N SER A 32 -13.14 -8.31 1.97
CA SER A 32 -12.95 -6.87 1.85
C SER A 32 -11.63 -6.56 1.16
N ASP A 33 -11.64 -5.50 0.36
CA ASP A 33 -10.46 -5.00 -0.33
C ASP A 33 -10.49 -3.47 -0.44
N GLY A 34 -9.32 -2.88 -0.71
CA GLY A 34 -9.10 -1.46 -0.86
C GLY A 34 -8.36 -1.15 -2.16
N SER A 35 -8.74 -0.07 -2.81
CA SER A 35 -8.15 0.40 -4.05
C SER A 35 -7.70 1.85 -3.92
N LEU A 36 -6.74 2.23 -4.76
CA LEU A 36 -6.31 3.61 -4.96
C LEU A 36 -6.25 3.87 -6.45
N SER A 37 -7.05 4.83 -6.93
CA SER A 37 -7.06 5.20 -8.35
C SER A 37 -5.79 5.95 -8.77
N SER A 38 -5.59 6.11 -10.08
CA SER A 38 -4.51 6.93 -10.64
C SER A 38 -4.54 8.39 -10.17
N GLU A 39 -5.72 8.89 -9.84
CA GLU A 39 -5.96 10.25 -9.33
C GLU A 39 -5.78 10.34 -7.81
N GLY A 40 -5.45 9.22 -7.14
CA GLY A 40 -5.26 9.16 -5.70
C GLY A 40 -6.56 9.06 -4.90
N ALA A 41 -7.66 8.61 -5.52
CA ALA A 41 -8.91 8.37 -4.81
C ALA A 41 -8.89 6.98 -4.15
N ALA A 42 -8.86 6.96 -2.82
CA ALA A 42 -8.92 5.73 -2.03
C ALA A 42 -10.36 5.28 -1.83
N SER A 43 -10.62 3.99 -2.00
CA SER A 43 -11.96 3.40 -1.90
C SER A 43 -11.89 1.96 -1.43
N TYR A 44 -12.99 1.48 -0.86
CA TYR A 44 -13.13 0.11 -0.36
C TYR A 44 -14.31 -0.59 -1.02
N GLY A 45 -14.24 -1.92 -1.02
CA GLY A 45 -15.34 -2.80 -1.40
C GLY A 45 -15.38 -3.99 -0.46
N PHE A 46 -16.58 -4.49 -0.20
CA PHE A 46 -16.76 -5.74 0.51
C PHE A 46 -17.92 -6.55 -0.07
N THR A 47 -17.84 -7.86 0.10
CA THR A 47 -18.93 -8.78 -0.22
C THR A 47 -19.07 -9.84 0.86
N ILE A 48 -20.31 -10.23 1.15
CA ILE A 48 -20.66 -11.22 2.17
C ILE A 48 -21.18 -12.44 1.43
N HIS A 49 -20.55 -13.58 1.72
CA HIS A 49 -20.92 -14.88 1.20
C HIS A 49 -21.47 -15.75 2.32
N GLN A 50 -22.49 -16.54 2.00
CA GLN A 50 -22.96 -17.64 2.83
C GLN A 50 -23.03 -18.88 1.94
N ASN A 51 -22.44 -20.00 2.41
CA ASN A 51 -22.35 -21.23 1.62
C ASN A 51 -21.81 -21.00 0.18
N ASN A 52 -20.73 -20.20 0.07
CA ASN A 52 -20.11 -19.78 -1.20
C ASN A 52 -20.97 -18.91 -2.14
N ILE A 53 -22.19 -18.54 -1.75
CA ILE A 53 -23.07 -17.69 -2.56
C ILE A 53 -22.98 -16.25 -2.02
N PRO A 54 -22.72 -15.24 -2.88
CA PRO A 54 -22.79 -13.85 -2.46
C PRO A 54 -24.23 -13.49 -2.09
N ILE A 55 -24.44 -12.97 -0.88
CA ILE A 55 -25.76 -12.59 -0.36
C ILE A 55 -25.92 -11.08 -0.18
N PHE A 56 -24.81 -10.36 -0.04
CA PHE A 56 -24.80 -8.90 0.13
C PHE A 56 -23.45 -8.32 -0.27
N ASP A 57 -23.42 -7.08 -0.70
CA ASP A 57 -22.21 -6.35 -0.99
C ASP A 57 -22.37 -4.85 -0.71
N GLY A 58 -21.23 -4.18 -0.59
CA GLY A 58 -21.18 -2.75 -0.35
C GLY A 58 -19.82 -2.19 -0.73
N SER A 59 -19.78 -0.87 -0.94
CA SER A 59 -18.55 -0.18 -1.29
C SER A 59 -18.68 1.31 -0.98
N GLY A 60 -17.54 1.99 -0.91
CA GLY A 60 -17.51 3.41 -0.63
C GLY A 60 -16.17 4.04 -0.94
N ARG A 61 -16.18 5.36 -1.08
CA ARG A 61 -14.97 6.17 -1.25
C ARG A 61 -14.59 6.80 0.08
N LEU A 62 -13.30 6.89 0.37
CA LEU A 62 -12.78 7.63 1.51
C LEU A 62 -12.46 9.08 1.10
N GLY A 63 -12.22 9.93 2.09
CA GLY A 63 -11.44 11.15 1.88
C GLY A 63 -10.00 10.84 1.47
N PRO A 64 -9.10 11.83 1.54
CA PRO A 64 -7.69 11.62 1.21
C PRO A 64 -7.05 10.57 2.14
N ALA A 65 -6.84 9.37 1.63
CA ALA A 65 -6.42 8.20 2.40
C ALA A 65 -5.46 7.31 1.60
N GLU A 66 -4.87 6.30 2.24
CA GLU A 66 -4.07 5.28 1.58
C GLU A 66 -4.86 3.96 1.45
N VAL A 67 -4.43 3.05 0.57
CA VAL A 67 -5.05 1.72 0.39
C VAL A 67 -5.23 0.99 1.72
N PHE A 68 -4.23 1.07 2.60
CA PHE A 68 -4.27 0.48 3.94
C PHE A 68 -5.47 0.97 4.77
N ASP A 69 -5.81 2.26 4.70
CA ASP A 69 -6.94 2.84 5.42
C ASP A 69 -8.27 2.37 4.81
N ALA A 70 -8.31 2.26 3.48
CA ALA A 70 -9.49 1.78 2.76
C ALA A 70 -9.78 0.31 3.08
N GLU A 71 -8.77 -0.55 3.11
CA GLU A 71 -8.93 -1.96 3.47
C GLU A 71 -9.47 -2.15 4.89
N ALA A 72 -8.93 -1.40 5.86
CA ALA A 72 -9.43 -1.43 7.23
C ALA A 72 -10.90 -0.98 7.30
N THR A 73 -11.26 0.04 6.53
CA THR A 73 -12.63 0.56 6.45
C THR A 73 -13.58 -0.46 5.80
N GLY A 74 -13.16 -1.10 4.70
CA GLY A 74 -13.93 -2.16 4.05
C GLY A 74 -14.18 -3.35 4.96
N ALA A 75 -13.18 -3.76 5.74
CA ALA A 75 -13.32 -4.82 6.73
C ALA A 75 -14.32 -4.46 7.84
N LEU A 76 -14.31 -3.20 8.33
CA LEU A 76 -15.25 -2.71 9.33
C LEU A 76 -16.68 -2.63 8.80
N GLU A 77 -16.88 -2.02 7.64
CA GLU A 77 -18.21 -1.87 7.04
C GLU A 77 -18.79 -3.24 6.64
N GLY A 78 -17.95 -4.14 6.13
CA GLY A 78 -18.32 -5.53 5.89
C GLY A 78 -18.70 -6.28 7.16
N LEU A 79 -17.99 -6.07 8.27
CA LEU A 79 -18.35 -6.66 9.57
C LEU A 79 -19.69 -6.11 10.08
N LYS A 80 -19.91 -4.79 10.02
CA LYS A 80 -21.19 -4.17 10.41
C LYS A 80 -22.36 -4.74 9.60
N ALA A 81 -22.19 -4.85 8.28
CA ALA A 81 -23.19 -5.44 7.40
C ALA A 81 -23.44 -6.93 7.74
N ALA A 82 -22.39 -7.71 7.99
CA ALA A 82 -22.52 -9.11 8.38
C ALA A 82 -23.22 -9.28 9.74
N LEU A 83 -22.98 -8.39 10.70
CA LEU A 83 -23.67 -8.39 11.99
C LEU A 83 -25.18 -8.11 11.83
N ASN A 84 -25.57 -7.25 10.90
CA ASN A 84 -26.98 -6.98 10.60
C ASN A 84 -27.69 -8.15 9.91
N LEU A 85 -26.96 -8.95 9.14
CA LEU A 85 -27.48 -10.16 8.47
C LEU A 85 -27.45 -11.41 9.35
N ARG A 86 -26.79 -11.33 10.51
CA ARG A 86 -26.58 -12.46 11.41
C ARG A 86 -27.90 -12.87 12.05
N GLU A 87 -28.29 -14.12 11.84
CA GLU A 87 -29.54 -14.67 12.40
C GLU A 87 -29.34 -15.17 13.84
N LEU A 88 -28.16 -15.72 14.14
CA LEU A 88 -27.84 -16.31 15.43
C LEU A 88 -26.56 -15.72 16.01
N ALA A 89 -26.57 -15.40 17.30
CA ALA A 89 -25.39 -14.91 18.04
C ALA A 89 -24.22 -15.91 18.12
N THR A 90 -24.42 -17.16 17.67
CA THR A 90 -23.39 -18.20 17.58
C THR A 90 -22.86 -18.43 16.16
N GLN A 91 -23.50 -17.83 15.15
CA GLN A 91 -23.11 -17.95 13.74
C GLN A 91 -21.71 -17.34 13.53
N ASN A 92 -20.77 -18.12 13.00
CA ASN A 92 -19.41 -17.65 12.79
C ASN A 92 -19.34 -16.61 11.68
N ILE A 93 -18.53 -15.57 11.87
CA ILE A 93 -18.21 -14.57 10.85
C ILE A 93 -16.70 -14.60 10.60
N PHE A 94 -16.29 -14.83 9.36
CA PHE A 94 -14.89 -14.70 8.95
C PHE A 94 -14.69 -13.44 8.13
N ILE A 95 -13.76 -12.59 8.54
CA ILE A 95 -13.35 -11.39 7.80
C ILE A 95 -12.06 -11.70 7.04
N CYS A 96 -12.13 -11.67 5.72
CA CYS A 96 -11.06 -12.03 4.80
C CYS A 96 -10.56 -10.79 4.06
N LEU A 97 -9.25 -10.55 4.12
CA LEU A 97 -8.57 -9.45 3.43
C LEU A 97 -7.14 -9.86 3.04
N ASP A 98 -6.60 -9.28 1.98
CA ASP A 98 -5.32 -9.67 1.41
C ASP A 98 -4.11 -8.82 1.84
N ASN A 99 -4.35 -7.71 2.54
CA ASN A 99 -3.28 -6.97 3.20
C ASN A 99 -2.98 -7.50 4.59
N LEU A 100 -1.82 -8.13 4.65
CA LEU A 100 -1.26 -8.68 5.87
C LEU A 100 -1.11 -7.64 6.99
N ALA A 101 -0.76 -6.39 6.66
CA ALA A 101 -0.58 -5.34 7.65
C ALA A 101 -1.94 -4.92 8.25
N ALA A 102 -2.96 -4.73 7.41
CA ALA A 102 -4.31 -4.41 7.87
C ALA A 102 -4.89 -5.56 8.70
N ALA A 103 -4.77 -6.81 8.23
CA ALA A 103 -5.22 -7.99 8.96
C ALA A 103 -4.54 -8.15 10.33
N THR A 104 -3.25 -7.81 10.40
CA THR A 104 -2.49 -7.82 11.67
C THR A 104 -3.02 -6.76 12.64
N CYS A 105 -3.31 -5.55 12.16
CA CYS A 105 -3.86 -4.48 12.97
C CYS A 105 -5.28 -4.82 13.48
N LEU A 106 -6.12 -5.42 12.63
CA LEU A 106 -7.47 -5.88 13.03
C LEU A 106 -7.43 -6.94 14.13
N ARG A 107 -6.41 -7.83 14.13
CA ARG A 107 -6.24 -8.88 15.15
C ARG A 107 -5.58 -8.42 16.45
N GLY A 108 -4.95 -7.25 16.48
CA GLY A 108 -4.00 -6.91 17.54
C GLY A 108 -3.83 -5.41 17.75
N THR A 109 -2.62 -4.90 17.54
CA THR A 109 -2.33 -3.50 17.83
C THR A 109 -2.88 -2.61 16.73
N PRO A 110 -3.80 -1.67 17.02
CA PRO A 110 -4.36 -0.76 16.03
C PRO A 110 -3.27 0.17 15.47
N SER A 111 -3.38 0.50 14.19
CA SER A 111 -2.50 1.49 13.54
C SER A 111 -2.76 2.90 14.06
N GLU A 112 -1.77 3.79 13.96
CA GLU A 112 -1.96 5.22 14.21
C GLU A 112 -2.82 5.89 13.12
N SER A 113 -2.82 5.35 11.90
CA SER A 113 -3.71 5.81 10.82
C SER A 113 -5.03 5.08 10.89
N SER A 114 -6.14 5.80 10.73
CA SER A 114 -7.50 5.26 10.84
C SER A 114 -7.72 4.46 12.14
N GLN A 115 -7.12 4.92 13.25
CA GLN A 115 -7.13 4.20 14.53
C GLN A 115 -8.55 3.91 15.03
N ASN A 116 -9.47 4.86 14.82
CA ASN A 116 -10.88 4.69 15.16
C ASN A 116 -11.50 3.47 14.47
N VAL A 117 -11.18 3.22 13.19
CA VAL A 117 -11.68 2.07 12.42
C VAL A 117 -11.22 0.76 13.06
N PHE A 118 -9.93 0.65 13.41
CA PHE A 118 -9.41 -0.55 14.07
C PHE A 118 -10.00 -0.76 15.47
N LEU A 119 -10.11 0.30 16.27
CA LEU A 119 -10.68 0.22 17.61
C LEU A 119 -12.16 -0.17 17.58
N GLU A 120 -12.93 0.41 16.66
CA GLU A 120 -14.35 0.06 16.47
C GLU A 120 -14.50 -1.39 16.02
N PHE A 121 -13.70 -1.84 15.05
CA PHE A 121 -13.68 -3.24 14.63
C PHE A 121 -13.41 -4.18 15.80
N GLN A 122 -12.38 -3.89 16.59
CA GLN A 122 -12.01 -4.70 17.76
C GLN A 122 -13.11 -4.71 18.83
N ALA A 123 -13.76 -3.57 19.07
CA ALA A 123 -14.90 -3.47 19.98
C ALA A 123 -16.09 -4.34 19.50
N LEU A 124 -16.38 -4.34 18.20
CA LEU A 124 -17.42 -5.20 17.61
C LEU A 124 -17.06 -6.68 17.73
N THR A 125 -15.81 -7.07 17.44
CA THR A 125 -15.37 -8.46 17.60
C THR A 125 -15.44 -8.95 19.05
N THR A 126 -15.11 -8.08 20.00
CA THR A 126 -15.16 -8.39 21.45
C THR A 126 -16.58 -8.54 21.96
N SER A 127 -17.50 -7.69 21.48
CA SER A 127 -18.89 -7.66 21.94
C SER A 127 -19.77 -8.75 21.35
N HIS A 128 -19.55 -9.16 20.10
CA HIS A 128 -20.43 -10.11 19.40
C HIS A 128 -19.92 -11.55 19.37
N GLY A 129 -18.64 -11.78 19.69
CA GLY A 129 -18.00 -13.11 19.68
C GLY A 129 -18.03 -13.80 18.30
N ALA A 130 -17.34 -14.95 18.19
CA ALA A 130 -17.33 -15.79 16.98
C ALA A 130 -16.96 -15.07 15.65
N ILE A 131 -16.22 -13.96 15.75
CA ILE A 131 -15.66 -13.23 14.60
C ILE A 131 -14.17 -13.53 14.52
N GLN A 132 -13.70 -13.92 13.34
CA GLN A 132 -12.29 -14.24 13.11
C GLN A 132 -11.76 -13.54 11.86
N VAL A 133 -10.60 -12.91 12.00
CA VAL A 133 -9.89 -12.30 10.87
C VAL A 133 -8.96 -13.34 10.25
N ARG A 134 -9.04 -13.48 8.93
CA ARG A 134 -8.21 -14.39 8.14
C ARG A 134 -7.57 -13.64 6.98
N TRP A 135 -6.29 -13.91 6.74
CA TRP A 135 -5.61 -13.39 5.56
C TRP A 135 -5.91 -14.28 4.35
N VAL A 136 -6.11 -13.66 3.19
CA VAL A 136 -6.26 -14.34 1.90
C VAL A 136 -5.16 -13.90 0.93
N PRO A 137 -4.68 -14.78 0.05
CA PRO A 137 -3.72 -14.37 -0.96
C PRO A 137 -4.40 -13.49 -2.02
N GLY A 138 -3.92 -12.26 -2.15
CA GLY A 138 -4.39 -11.32 -3.17
C GLY A 138 -4.04 -11.76 -4.60
N HIS A 139 -4.87 -11.36 -5.56
CA HIS A 139 -4.78 -11.69 -6.99
C HIS A 139 -4.61 -13.19 -7.26
N SER A 140 -5.35 -14.02 -6.54
CA SER A 140 -5.23 -15.49 -6.60
C SER A 140 -6.52 -16.18 -7.05
N ASN A 141 -7.40 -15.46 -7.77
CA ASN A 141 -8.66 -15.97 -8.31
C ASN A 141 -9.64 -16.51 -7.24
N ILE A 142 -9.56 -16.01 -6.00
CA ILE A 142 -10.53 -16.33 -4.96
C ILE A 142 -11.79 -15.49 -5.26
N PRO A 143 -12.94 -16.10 -5.62
CA PRO A 143 -14.07 -15.36 -6.18
C PRO A 143 -14.55 -14.18 -5.32
N GLY A 144 -14.65 -14.38 -4.00
CA GLY A 144 -15.06 -13.31 -3.07
C GLY A 144 -14.05 -12.16 -2.97
N ASN A 145 -12.75 -12.45 -2.99
CA ASN A 145 -11.71 -11.41 -2.98
C ASN A 145 -11.71 -10.61 -4.29
N GLU A 146 -11.81 -11.30 -5.43
CA GLU A 146 -11.88 -10.64 -6.74
C GLU A 146 -13.16 -9.79 -6.89
N GLN A 147 -14.26 -10.18 -6.24
CA GLN A 147 -15.48 -9.37 -6.18
C GLN A 147 -15.29 -8.12 -5.31
N ALA A 148 -14.67 -8.26 -4.12
CA ALA A 148 -14.34 -7.12 -3.27
C ALA A 148 -13.40 -6.12 -3.97
N ASP A 149 -12.36 -6.60 -4.67
CA ASP A 149 -11.44 -5.78 -5.47
C ASP A 149 -12.18 -4.98 -6.55
N LYS A 150 -13.08 -5.64 -7.31
CA LYS A 150 -13.90 -4.99 -8.35
C LYS A 150 -14.78 -3.89 -7.76
N LEU A 151 -15.41 -4.15 -6.61
CA LEU A 151 -16.23 -3.17 -5.90
C LEU A 151 -15.40 -1.98 -5.42
N ALA A 152 -14.23 -2.25 -4.84
CA ALA A 152 -13.30 -1.20 -4.39
C ALA A 152 -12.87 -0.31 -5.57
N LYS A 153 -12.49 -0.90 -6.70
CA LYS A 153 -12.12 -0.18 -7.93
C LYS A 153 -13.27 0.63 -8.51
N ALA A 154 -14.49 0.09 -8.52
CA ALA A 154 -15.66 0.85 -9.00
C ALA A 154 -15.96 2.05 -8.10
N ALA A 155 -15.80 1.89 -6.78
CA ALA A 155 -16.09 2.93 -5.80
C ALA A 155 -15.15 4.14 -5.84
N SER A 156 -13.97 4.05 -6.46
CA SER A 156 -13.07 5.22 -6.58
C SER A 156 -13.68 6.36 -7.39
N SER A 157 -14.64 6.05 -8.26
CA SER A 157 -15.38 7.02 -9.08
C SER A 157 -16.55 7.68 -8.35
N LEU A 158 -16.88 7.26 -7.12
CA LEU A 158 -17.90 7.90 -6.31
C LEU A 158 -17.45 9.31 -5.88
N PRO A 159 -18.39 10.21 -5.55
CA PRO A 159 -18.04 11.48 -4.94
C PRO A 159 -17.32 11.25 -3.61
N GLU A 160 -16.35 12.12 -3.32
CA GLU A 160 -15.72 12.13 -2.01
C GLU A 160 -16.76 12.45 -0.93
N PRO A 161 -16.76 11.75 0.23
CA PRO A 161 -17.70 12.05 1.29
C PRO A 161 -17.57 13.49 1.78
N GLU A 162 -18.71 14.15 2.01
CA GLU A 162 -18.72 15.53 2.46
C GLU A 162 -18.05 15.68 3.84
N GLY A 163 -17.12 16.61 3.97
CA GLY A 163 -16.38 16.86 5.21
C GLY A 163 -15.29 15.83 5.54
N ALA A 164 -14.95 14.92 4.61
CA ALA A 164 -13.92 13.92 4.84
C ALA A 164 -12.56 14.55 5.18
N GLN A 165 -11.93 14.04 6.24
CA GLN A 165 -10.62 14.48 6.69
C GLN A 165 -9.53 13.54 6.16
N PRO A 166 -8.33 14.06 5.85
CA PRO A 166 -7.23 13.23 5.40
C PRO A 166 -6.74 12.29 6.50
N THR A 167 -6.36 11.06 6.14
CA THR A 167 -5.77 10.12 7.10
C THR A 167 -4.34 10.49 7.44
N LEU A 168 -3.85 10.00 8.59
CA LEU A 168 -2.47 10.25 9.01
C LEU A 168 -1.46 9.64 8.03
N ALA A 169 -1.75 8.46 7.47
CA ALA A 169 -0.91 7.83 6.45
C ALA A 169 -0.80 8.71 5.20
N TYR A 170 -1.93 9.25 4.72
CA TYR A 170 -1.96 10.19 3.60
C TYR A 170 -1.12 11.43 3.87
N LEU A 171 -1.32 12.08 5.02
CA LEU A 171 -0.56 13.28 5.41
C LEU A 171 0.95 12.99 5.48
N ARG A 172 1.36 11.84 6.01
CA ARG A 172 2.76 11.39 6.06
C ARG A 172 3.34 11.19 4.67
N ARG A 173 2.59 10.60 3.73
CA ARG A 173 3.03 10.45 2.34
C ARG A 173 3.23 11.83 1.70
N ILE A 174 2.25 12.72 1.81
CA ILE A 174 2.33 14.07 1.24
C ILE A 174 3.51 14.86 1.81
N ALA A 175 3.74 14.79 3.13
CA ALA A 175 4.87 15.46 3.78
C ALA A 175 6.24 14.97 3.27
N ARG A 176 6.34 13.69 2.88
CA ARG A 176 7.56 13.11 2.28
C ARG A 176 7.70 13.40 0.79
N GLN A 177 6.58 13.53 0.08
CA GLN A 177 6.54 13.68 -1.37
C GLN A 177 6.77 15.14 -1.80
N LYS A 178 6.09 16.11 -1.16
CA LYS A 178 6.16 17.53 -1.55
C LYS A 178 7.60 18.08 -1.62
N PRO A 179 8.49 17.84 -0.64
CA PRO A 179 9.87 18.33 -0.74
C PRO A 179 10.65 17.71 -1.89
N LYS A 180 10.39 16.43 -2.23
CA LYS A 180 11.06 15.75 -3.35
C LYS A 180 10.63 16.33 -4.68
N GLU A 181 9.34 16.57 -4.86
CA GLU A 181 8.79 17.19 -6.07
C GLU A 181 9.27 18.63 -6.22
N ALA A 182 9.24 19.42 -5.15
CA ALA A 182 9.76 20.78 -5.14
C ALA A 182 11.25 20.83 -5.52
N PHE A 183 12.05 19.89 -4.98
CA PHE A 183 13.46 19.77 -5.33
C PHE A 183 13.68 19.38 -6.80
N GLN A 184 12.90 18.44 -7.33
CA GLN A 184 12.96 18.04 -8.73
C GLN A 184 12.57 19.18 -9.68
N ALA A 185 11.52 19.93 -9.35
CA ALA A 185 11.06 21.09 -10.12
C ALA A 185 12.07 22.25 -10.08
N TRP A 186 12.70 22.49 -8.93
CA TRP A 186 13.80 23.45 -8.83
C TRP A 186 14.99 22.99 -9.69
N TRP A 187 15.39 21.72 -9.60
CA TRP A 187 16.53 21.19 -10.35
C TRP A 187 16.34 21.30 -11.87
N SER A 188 15.15 20.99 -12.39
CA SER A 188 14.89 21.08 -13.84
C SER A 188 15.08 22.51 -14.38
N THR A 189 14.83 23.52 -13.56
CA THR A 189 14.94 24.94 -13.93
C THR A 189 16.34 25.50 -13.64
N SER A 190 16.93 25.15 -12.50
CA SER A 190 18.15 25.78 -11.98
C SER A 190 19.43 24.95 -12.16
N ALA A 191 19.36 23.73 -12.71
CA ALA A 191 20.54 22.89 -12.90
C ALA A 191 21.60 23.58 -13.78
N PRO A 192 22.88 23.63 -13.34
CA PRO A 192 23.98 24.12 -14.15
C PRO A 192 24.11 23.36 -15.48
N GLU A 193 24.51 24.05 -16.54
CA GLU A 193 24.63 23.46 -17.89
C GLU A 193 25.56 22.25 -17.93
N GLN A 194 26.67 22.32 -17.20
CA GLN A 194 27.59 21.18 -17.01
C GLN A 194 26.89 19.93 -16.46
N TYR A 195 25.93 20.08 -15.55
CA TYR A 195 25.24 18.95 -14.93
C TYR A 195 24.15 18.39 -15.86
N LYS A 196 23.53 19.26 -16.67
CA LYS A 196 22.62 18.84 -17.75
C LYS A 196 23.34 18.00 -18.79
N ARG A 197 24.54 18.42 -19.23
CA ARG A 197 25.39 17.65 -20.18
C ARG A 197 25.75 16.25 -19.65
N LEU A 198 25.94 16.13 -18.35
CA LEU A 198 26.26 14.87 -17.68
C LEU A 198 25.02 14.02 -17.33
N ASN A 199 23.82 14.47 -17.71
CA ASN A 199 22.54 13.83 -17.41
C ASN A 199 22.36 13.51 -15.91
N LEU A 200 22.88 14.37 -15.03
CA LEU A 200 22.77 14.19 -13.59
C LEU A 200 21.35 14.54 -13.12
N LYS A 201 20.68 13.54 -12.53
CA LYS A 201 19.31 13.68 -12.02
C LYS A 201 19.30 14.31 -10.64
N ALA A 202 18.23 15.05 -10.34
CA ALA A 202 17.96 15.54 -8.99
C ALA A 202 17.73 14.33 -8.07
N THR A 203 18.61 14.13 -7.08
CA THR A 203 18.42 13.11 -6.04
C THR A 203 18.45 13.75 -4.66
N THR A 204 17.48 13.39 -3.82
CA THR A 204 17.49 13.67 -2.38
C THR A 204 18.10 12.52 -1.58
N GLY A 205 18.39 11.40 -2.24
CA GLY A 205 19.05 10.24 -1.65
C GLY A 205 20.53 10.15 -2.04
N CYS A 206 21.23 9.22 -1.38
CA CYS A 206 22.63 8.90 -1.66
C CYS A 206 22.77 8.33 -3.09
N PRO A 207 23.53 8.97 -4.00
CA PRO A 207 23.78 8.44 -5.33
C PRO A 207 24.47 7.06 -5.25
N PRO A 208 24.12 6.10 -6.13
CA PRO A 208 24.74 4.78 -6.14
C PRO A 208 26.25 4.86 -6.35
N GLU A 209 26.75 5.90 -7.03
CA GLU A 209 28.17 6.08 -7.26
C GLU A 209 28.96 6.30 -5.97
N LEU A 210 28.33 6.74 -4.88
CA LEU A 210 28.99 6.83 -3.57
C LEU A 210 29.28 5.47 -2.93
N SER A 211 28.74 4.37 -3.48
CA SER A 211 29.08 3.01 -3.08
C SER A 211 30.33 2.46 -3.79
N LEU A 212 30.86 3.18 -4.78
CA LEU A 212 32.05 2.74 -5.52
C LEU A 212 33.30 2.72 -4.62
N PRO A 213 34.27 1.83 -4.88
CA PRO A 213 35.57 1.90 -4.24
C PRO A 213 36.20 3.29 -4.41
N ARG A 214 36.89 3.76 -3.37
CA ARG A 214 37.43 5.14 -3.29
C ARG A 214 38.19 5.56 -4.56
N ALA A 215 39.01 4.68 -5.13
CA ALA A 215 39.78 4.97 -6.34
C ALA A 215 38.87 5.19 -7.58
N ALA A 216 37.85 4.35 -7.75
CA ALA A 216 36.89 4.47 -8.84
C ALA A 216 36.02 5.73 -8.69
N LEU A 217 35.57 6.03 -7.46
CA LEU A 217 34.85 7.26 -7.17
C LEU A 217 35.69 8.50 -7.45
N HIS A 218 36.98 8.48 -7.09
CA HIS A 218 37.91 9.57 -7.38
C HIS A 218 38.00 9.87 -8.88
N HIS A 219 38.27 8.86 -9.71
CA HIS A 219 38.35 9.04 -11.16
C HIS A 219 37.01 9.49 -11.78
N LEU A 220 35.88 8.96 -11.30
CA LEU A 220 34.57 9.38 -11.76
C LEU A 220 34.31 10.87 -11.47
N LEU A 221 34.62 11.34 -10.26
CA LEU A 221 34.45 12.75 -9.89
C LEU A 221 35.41 13.65 -10.66
N ALA A 222 36.66 13.22 -10.86
CA ALA A 222 37.64 13.93 -11.68
C ALA A 222 37.14 14.09 -13.12
N ALA A 223 36.64 13.01 -13.74
CA ALA A 223 36.08 13.02 -15.09
C ALA A 223 34.84 13.94 -15.20
N ARG A 224 33.92 13.87 -14.22
CA ARG A 224 32.70 14.71 -14.21
C ARG A 224 32.98 16.19 -13.99
N SER A 225 33.99 16.52 -13.18
CA SER A 225 34.40 17.92 -12.93
C SER A 225 35.37 18.44 -13.96
N LEU A 226 35.93 17.58 -14.83
CA LEU A 226 37.07 17.88 -15.70
C LEU A 226 38.28 18.41 -14.91
N HIS A 227 38.43 17.98 -13.64
CA HIS A 227 39.56 18.31 -12.77
C HIS A 227 40.31 17.04 -12.44
N GLY A 228 41.31 16.74 -13.26
CA GLY A 228 42.15 15.56 -13.15
C GLY A 228 43.24 15.60 -14.21
N ASP A 229 44.04 14.53 -14.27
CA ASP A 229 45.12 14.37 -15.24
C ASP A 229 44.55 14.03 -16.63
N PHE A 230 43.96 15.04 -17.27
CA PHE A 230 43.36 14.96 -18.59
C PHE A 230 43.94 16.08 -19.46
N ALA A 231 44.14 15.82 -20.76
CA ALA A 231 44.64 16.82 -21.71
C ALA A 231 43.88 18.16 -21.61
N ALA A 232 42.55 18.08 -21.61
CA ALA A 232 41.68 19.24 -21.51
C ALA A 232 41.86 20.08 -20.23
N TYR A 233 42.30 19.47 -19.12
CA TYR A 233 42.62 20.19 -17.89
C TYR A 233 43.96 20.92 -18.00
N HIS A 234 45.00 20.23 -18.47
CA HIS A 234 46.34 20.81 -18.63
C HIS A 234 46.37 21.93 -19.68
N GLU A 235 45.64 21.79 -20.78
CA GLU A 235 45.45 22.85 -21.79
C GLU A 235 44.73 24.07 -21.22
N ARG A 236 43.71 23.87 -20.38
CA ARG A 236 42.94 24.97 -19.77
C ARG A 236 43.75 25.81 -18.79
N PHE A 237 44.71 25.20 -18.10
CA PHE A 237 45.51 25.85 -17.05
C PHE A 237 46.98 26.08 -17.43
N ASP A 238 47.36 25.85 -18.69
CA ASP A 238 48.70 26.09 -19.24
C ASP A 238 49.82 25.33 -18.49
N HIS A 239 49.55 24.05 -18.22
CA HIS A 239 50.52 23.16 -17.57
C HIS A 239 51.44 22.52 -18.62
N ASN A 240 52.59 23.15 -18.86
CA ASN A 240 53.53 22.76 -19.92
C ASN A 240 54.36 21.50 -19.64
N ASP A 241 54.41 21.01 -18.40
CA ASP A 241 55.23 19.86 -17.99
C ASP A 241 54.43 18.56 -17.79
N ALA A 242 53.13 18.55 -18.10
CA ALA A 242 52.29 17.39 -17.89
C ALA A 242 52.61 16.27 -18.89
N ARG A 243 52.92 15.07 -18.38
CA ARG A 243 53.10 13.86 -19.19
C ARG A 243 51.84 13.00 -19.06
N LEU A 244 50.92 13.17 -20.00
CA LEU A 244 49.70 12.37 -20.13
C LEU A 244 50.01 10.91 -20.50
#